data_AF-A0A1H9LCA9-F1
#
_entry.id   AF-A0A1H9LCA9-F1
#
_cell.length_a   1.000
_cell.length_b   1.000
_cell.length_c   1.000
_cell.angle_alpha   90.00
_cell.angle_beta   90.00
_cell.angle_gamma   90.00
#
_symmetry.space_group_name_H-M   'P 1'
#
loop_
_entity.id
_entity.type
_entity.pdbx_description
1 polymer ?
#
loop_
_entity_poly.entity_id
_entity_poly.type
_entity_poly.pdbx_seq_one_letter_code
_entity_poly.pdbx_strand_id
1 'polypeptide(L)'
;MVERGPARQVAVRGLRGAGNAAVAGLLGQVRVQRQTAPVAAGGPAIRAGNGTTAELVAERARLLRERGTHARDMAQFAAYQRGIDRLDLLLAERGNSGLADAAVDMVFDGATLTLGSQSWVAVSGRPDAAGAFDYSPARQRLEGVGPIPAGVYWVDPSQMVDLSSRWFYASRFAGPWGTHRITVHPFDTTHTFGRGGFFIHGGSTPGSAGCIDLTSSVSAFARALSTVPLNTKVKLTVRYP
;
A
#
# COMPACT_ATOMS: atom_id res chain seq x y z
N MET A 1 17.20 53.64 -30.20
CA MET A 1 17.71 52.30 -30.54
C MET A 1 17.90 51.56 -29.23
N VAL A 2 17.13 50.49 -28.99
CA VAL A 2 17.16 49.70 -27.75
C VAL A 2 17.52 48.28 -28.14
N GLU A 3 18.71 47.82 -27.77
CA GLU A 3 19.18 46.45 -27.99
C GLU A 3 18.45 45.49 -27.04
N ARG A 4 17.98 44.37 -27.60
CA ARG A 4 17.33 43.27 -26.87
C ARG A 4 18.38 42.25 -26.45
N GLY A 5 18.50 41.97 -25.15
CA GLY A 5 19.30 40.86 -24.61
C GLY A 5 18.63 39.48 -24.81
N PRO A 6 19.39 38.38 -24.78
CA PRO A 6 18.89 37.05 -25.14
C PRO A 6 18.08 36.41 -24.01
N ALA A 7 16.96 35.79 -24.37
CA ALA A 7 16.09 35.02 -23.48
C ALA A 7 16.79 33.74 -22.99
N ARG A 8 16.83 33.52 -21.67
CA ARG A 8 17.29 32.29 -21.04
C ARG A 8 16.33 31.14 -21.34
N GLN A 9 16.76 30.21 -22.18
CA GLN A 9 16.16 28.89 -22.34
C GLN A 9 16.53 28.03 -21.12
N VAL A 10 15.67 27.98 -20.10
CA VAL A 10 15.83 27.02 -18.99
C VAL A 10 15.26 25.69 -19.44
N ALA A 11 16.16 24.81 -19.89
CA ALA A 11 15.82 23.50 -20.43
C ALA A 11 15.22 22.56 -19.36
N VAL A 12 13.90 22.45 -19.35
CA VAL A 12 12.96 21.28 -19.43
C VAL A 12 13.48 19.84 -19.16
N ARG A 13 14.79 19.58 -19.03
CA ARG A 13 15.38 18.24 -18.92
C ARG A 13 15.31 17.63 -17.52
N GLY A 14 15.21 18.44 -16.46
CA GLY A 14 15.12 17.96 -15.06
C GLY A 14 13.74 17.41 -14.65
N LEU A 15 12.65 17.97 -15.20
CA LEU A 15 11.28 17.58 -14.84
C LEU A 15 10.85 16.22 -15.41
N ARG A 16 11.45 15.79 -16.53
CA ARG A 16 11.16 14.48 -17.15
C ARG A 16 11.81 13.31 -16.39
N GLY A 17 12.96 13.54 -15.74
CA GLY A 17 13.65 12.52 -14.94
C GLY A 17 12.90 12.18 -13.65
N ALA A 18 12.41 13.21 -12.94
CA ALA A 18 11.60 13.03 -11.73
C ALA A 18 10.23 12.40 -12.03
N GLY A 19 9.61 12.78 -13.15
CA GLY A 19 8.36 12.17 -13.63
C GLY A 19 8.51 10.68 -13.93
N ASN A 20 9.62 10.27 -14.56
CA ASN A 20 9.87 8.87 -14.90
C ASN A 20 10.21 7.99 -13.68
N ALA A 21 10.91 8.52 -12.68
CA ALA A 21 11.18 7.81 -11.42
C ALA A 21 9.91 7.65 -10.56
N ALA A 22 9.08 8.69 -10.51
CA ALA A 22 7.76 8.61 -9.87
C ALA A 22 6.87 7.59 -10.58
N VAL A 23 6.85 7.55 -11.92
CA VAL A 23 6.11 6.55 -12.70
C VAL A 23 6.68 5.14 -12.50
N ALA A 24 8.00 4.96 -12.38
CA ALA A 24 8.63 3.66 -12.13
C ALA A 24 8.36 3.13 -10.71
N GLY A 25 8.42 3.97 -9.68
CA GLY A 25 8.04 3.60 -8.31
C GLY A 25 6.54 3.26 -8.20
N LEU A 26 5.70 3.97 -8.94
CA LEU A 26 4.25 3.80 -8.97
C LEU A 26 3.83 2.57 -9.80
N LEU A 27 4.48 2.30 -10.94
CA LEU A 27 4.32 1.07 -11.70
C LEU A 27 4.91 -0.14 -10.98
N GLY A 28 5.95 0.05 -10.16
CA GLY A 28 6.46 -0.93 -9.20
C GLY A 28 5.38 -1.34 -8.20
N GLN A 29 4.63 -0.37 -7.65
CA GLN A 29 3.50 -0.64 -6.73
C GLN A 29 2.26 -1.23 -7.41
N VAL A 30 1.98 -0.88 -8.67
CA VAL A 30 0.98 -1.62 -9.49
C VAL A 30 1.45 -3.04 -9.81
N ARG A 31 2.77 -3.29 -9.87
CA ARG A 31 3.37 -4.63 -9.98
C ARG A 31 3.21 -5.45 -8.70
N VAL A 32 3.26 -4.82 -7.52
CA VAL A 32 2.95 -5.49 -6.23
C VAL A 32 1.53 -6.07 -6.25
N GLN A 33 0.55 -5.38 -6.86
CA GLN A 33 -0.81 -5.91 -7.02
C GLN A 33 -0.98 -6.89 -8.20
N ARG A 34 -0.12 -6.81 -9.24
CA ARG A 34 -0.19 -7.68 -10.43
C ARG A 34 0.71 -8.91 -10.38
N GLN A 35 1.51 -9.11 -9.34
CA GLN A 35 2.17 -10.39 -9.07
C GLN A 35 1.24 -11.36 -8.33
N THR A 36 0.02 -11.49 -8.83
CA THR A 36 -0.93 -12.59 -8.55
C THR A 36 -0.92 -13.60 -9.69
N ALA A 37 0.16 -13.65 -10.48
CA ALA A 37 0.44 -14.89 -11.19
C ALA A 37 0.44 -15.99 -10.10
N PRO A 38 -0.36 -17.07 -10.24
CA PRO A 38 -0.22 -18.21 -9.35
C PRO A 38 1.27 -18.53 -9.28
N VAL A 39 1.77 -18.83 -8.08
CA VAL A 39 3.12 -19.40 -7.92
C VAL A 39 3.24 -20.41 -9.06
N ALA A 40 4.09 -20.13 -10.06
CA ALA A 40 4.16 -21.00 -11.23
C ALA A 40 4.29 -22.42 -10.70
N ALA A 41 3.41 -23.32 -11.17
CA ALA A 41 3.25 -24.65 -10.61
C ALA A 41 4.63 -25.24 -10.29
N GLY A 42 4.91 -25.47 -9.00
CA GLY A 42 6.19 -26.00 -8.52
C GLY A 42 7.06 -25.08 -7.63
N GLY A 43 6.67 -23.83 -7.34
CA GLY A 43 7.37 -23.00 -6.34
C GLY A 43 7.04 -23.35 -4.88
N PRO A 44 7.89 -22.95 -3.91
CA PRO A 44 7.65 -23.24 -2.50
C PRO A 44 6.43 -22.49 -1.97
N ALA A 45 5.65 -23.13 -1.10
CA ALA A 45 4.62 -22.43 -0.35
C ALA A 45 5.29 -21.42 0.60
N ILE A 46 4.87 -20.16 0.52
CA ILE A 46 5.30 -19.10 1.46
C ILE A 46 4.60 -19.32 2.79
N ARG A 47 5.38 -19.52 3.85
CA ARG A 47 4.91 -19.74 5.22
C ARG A 47 5.02 -18.46 6.01
N ALA A 48 4.11 -17.52 5.76
CA ALA A 48 4.13 -16.22 6.41
C ALA A 48 3.71 -16.25 7.90
N GLY A 49 3.14 -17.35 8.40
CA GLY A 49 2.65 -17.43 9.78
C GLY A 49 1.57 -16.38 10.06
N ASN A 50 1.74 -15.62 11.15
CA ASN A 50 0.90 -14.44 11.41
C ASN A 50 1.30 -13.21 10.58
N GLY A 51 2.44 -13.26 9.89
CA GLY A 51 2.91 -12.22 8.99
C GLY A 51 3.58 -11.05 9.70
N THR A 52 4.07 -11.23 10.92
CA THR A 52 4.92 -10.23 11.60
C THR A 52 6.24 -10.03 10.85
N THR A 53 6.94 -8.91 11.09
CA THR A 53 8.26 -8.67 10.47
C THR A 53 9.24 -9.80 10.79
N ALA A 54 9.25 -10.30 12.04
CA ALA A 54 10.13 -11.39 12.45
C ALA A 54 9.84 -12.71 11.70
N GLU A 55 8.57 -13.08 11.54
CA GLU A 55 8.17 -14.28 10.80
C GLU A 55 8.51 -14.16 9.31
N LEU A 56 8.30 -12.99 8.70
CA LEU A 56 8.65 -12.75 7.30
C LEU A 56 10.17 -12.79 7.06
N VAL A 57 10.98 -12.26 7.98
CA VAL A 57 12.46 -12.38 7.93
C VAL A 57 12.89 -13.84 8.04
N ALA A 58 12.32 -14.58 8.99
CA ALA A 58 12.64 -16.00 9.17
C ALA A 58 12.29 -16.83 7.93
N GLU A 59 11.12 -16.57 7.33
CA GLU A 59 10.68 -17.24 6.11
C GLU A 59 11.56 -16.88 4.91
N ARG A 60 11.95 -15.61 4.77
CA ARG A 60 12.89 -15.20 3.74
C ARG A 60 14.24 -15.90 3.88
N ALA A 61 14.77 -15.98 5.09
CA ALA A 61 16.02 -16.68 5.36
C ALA A 61 15.92 -18.18 5.03
N ARG A 62 14.77 -18.82 5.28
CA ARG A 62 14.50 -20.20 4.86
C ARG A 62 14.54 -20.33 3.34
N LEU A 63 13.79 -19.49 2.62
CA LEU A 63 13.76 -19.53 1.15
C LEU A 63 15.14 -19.29 0.53
N LEU A 64 15.96 -18.40 1.10
CA LEU A 64 17.33 -18.18 0.63
C LEU A 64 18.21 -19.43 0.74
N ARG A 65 18.11 -20.17 1.84
CA ARG A 65 18.86 -21.43 2.04
C ARG A 65 18.40 -22.50 1.04
N GLU A 66 17.09 -22.69 0.93
CA GLU A 66 16.50 -23.70 0.03
C GLU A 66 16.73 -23.36 -1.46
N ARG A 67 16.66 -22.08 -1.85
CA ARG A 67 17.04 -21.66 -3.22
C ARG A 67 18.45 -22.11 -3.58
N GLY A 68 19.38 -22.06 -2.62
CA GLY A 68 20.77 -22.49 -2.80
C GLY A 68 20.92 -23.96 -3.18
N THR A 69 20.02 -24.85 -2.72
CA THR A 69 20.05 -26.27 -3.08
C THR A 69 19.55 -26.55 -4.49
N HIS A 70 18.88 -25.58 -5.12
CA HIS A 70 18.34 -25.66 -6.47
C HIS A 70 19.19 -24.92 -7.52
N ALA A 71 20.46 -24.61 -7.24
CA ALA A 71 21.30 -23.80 -8.13
C ALA A 71 21.48 -24.36 -9.56
N ARG A 72 21.25 -25.66 -9.77
CA ARG A 72 21.32 -26.33 -11.08
C ARG A 72 19.96 -26.53 -11.75
N ASP A 73 18.86 -26.32 -11.02
CA ASP A 73 17.50 -26.35 -11.54
C ASP A 73 17.00 -24.90 -11.68
N MET A 74 17.13 -24.37 -12.90
CA MET A 74 16.79 -22.97 -13.18
C MET A 74 15.32 -22.65 -12.92
N ALA A 75 14.41 -23.62 -13.13
CA ALA A 75 12.98 -23.41 -12.93
C ALA A 75 12.66 -23.29 -11.43
N GLN A 76 13.20 -24.20 -10.62
CA GLN A 76 13.06 -24.15 -9.16
C GLN A 76 13.75 -22.90 -8.59
N PHE A 77 15.00 -22.62 -8.99
CA PHE A 77 15.72 -21.43 -8.54
C PHE A 77 14.90 -20.15 -8.77
N ALA A 78 14.35 -19.99 -9.99
CA ALA A 78 13.51 -18.84 -10.33
C ALA A 78 12.21 -18.80 -9.51
N ALA A 79 11.63 -19.95 -9.17
CA ALA A 79 10.43 -20.01 -8.34
C ALA A 79 10.69 -19.54 -6.90
N TYR A 80 11.78 -19.97 -6.29
CA TYR A 80 12.21 -19.47 -4.98
C TYR A 80 12.55 -17.98 -5.02
N GLN A 81 13.23 -17.52 -6.08
CA GLN A 81 13.55 -16.09 -6.25
C GLN A 81 12.27 -15.24 -6.22
N ARG A 82 11.21 -15.64 -6.93
CA ARG A 82 9.93 -14.92 -6.89
C ARG A 82 9.32 -14.86 -5.50
N GLY A 83 9.43 -15.94 -4.72
CA GLY A 83 8.98 -15.96 -3.32
C GLY A 83 9.77 -15.00 -2.43
N ILE A 84 11.09 -14.95 -2.61
CA ILE A 84 11.99 -14.02 -1.89
C ILE A 84 11.69 -12.58 -2.27
N ASP A 85 11.52 -12.28 -3.56
CA ASP A 85 11.18 -10.94 -4.06
C ASP A 85 9.86 -10.46 -3.46
N ARG A 86 8.86 -11.34 -3.35
CA ARG A 86 7.59 -11.03 -2.68
C ARG A 86 7.79 -10.71 -1.20
N LEU A 87 8.60 -11.48 -0.47
CA LEU A 87 8.90 -11.21 0.94
C LEU A 87 9.67 -9.89 1.12
N ASP A 88 10.59 -9.58 0.21
CA ASP A 88 11.33 -8.31 0.21
C ASP A 88 10.39 -7.11 0.05
N LEU A 89 9.38 -7.22 -0.81
CA LEU A 89 8.34 -6.18 -0.93
C LEU A 89 7.53 -6.03 0.36
N LEU A 90 7.09 -7.13 0.96
CA LEU A 90 6.34 -7.08 2.22
C LEU A 90 7.17 -6.48 3.37
N LEU A 91 8.46 -6.81 3.44
CA LEU A 91 9.38 -6.26 4.44
C LEU A 91 9.66 -4.78 4.21
N ALA A 92 9.78 -4.33 2.95
CA ALA A 92 10.03 -2.92 2.62
C ALA A 92 8.87 -1.98 3.00
N GLU A 93 7.65 -2.50 3.09
CA GLU A 93 6.47 -1.73 3.49
C GLU A 93 6.28 -1.68 5.01
N ARG A 94 7.05 -2.48 5.77
CA ARG A 94 6.95 -2.61 7.23
C ARG A 94 7.99 -1.78 7.95
N GLY A 95 7.73 -1.51 9.22
CA GLY A 95 8.73 -1.01 10.15
C GLY A 95 8.15 -0.11 11.23
N ASN A 96 8.84 -0.08 12.37
CA ASN A 96 8.68 1.00 13.33
C ASN A 96 9.26 2.28 12.71
N SER A 97 8.41 3.19 12.21
CA SER A 97 8.90 4.43 11.60
C SER A 97 9.81 5.19 12.57
N GLY A 98 10.97 5.63 12.08
CA GLY A 98 11.84 6.56 12.80
C GLY A 98 11.30 8.00 12.84
N LEU A 99 10.17 8.27 12.19
CA LEU A 99 9.48 9.55 12.23
C LEU A 99 8.89 9.80 13.62
N ALA A 100 8.92 11.08 14.05
CA ALA A 100 8.25 11.53 15.25
C ALA A 100 6.73 11.28 15.18
N ASP A 101 6.10 10.99 16.32
CA ASP A 101 4.66 10.79 16.37
C ASP A 101 3.91 12.10 16.11
N ALA A 102 2.85 12.02 15.31
CA ALA A 102 1.91 13.12 15.16
C ALA A 102 1.11 13.31 16.45
N ALA A 103 0.61 14.52 16.69
CA ALA A 103 -0.26 14.81 17.83
C ALA A 103 -1.70 14.25 17.68
N VAL A 104 -1.98 13.54 16.58
CA VAL A 104 -3.29 12.98 16.26
C VAL A 104 -3.11 11.52 15.82
N ASP A 105 -4.12 10.71 16.13
CA ASP A 105 -4.21 9.32 15.72
C ASP A 105 -5.39 9.10 14.76
N MET A 106 -5.35 7.97 14.08
CA MET A 106 -6.44 7.43 13.27
C MET A 106 -6.97 6.11 13.81
N VAL A 107 -8.28 5.91 13.61
CA VAL A 107 -8.97 4.66 13.92
C VAL A 107 -9.86 4.28 12.75
N PHE A 108 -9.75 3.03 12.29
CA PHE A 108 -10.70 2.41 11.38
C PHE A 108 -11.43 1.27 12.11
N ASP A 109 -12.76 1.29 12.11
CA ASP A 109 -13.59 0.33 12.84
C ASP A 109 -14.37 -0.66 11.95
N GLY A 110 -14.13 -0.64 10.63
CA GLY A 110 -14.91 -1.40 9.65
C GLY A 110 -16.06 -0.64 9.00
N ALA A 111 -16.44 0.53 9.53
CA ALA A 111 -17.47 1.38 8.91
C ALA A 111 -17.02 2.84 8.79
N THR A 112 -16.10 3.27 9.66
CA THR A 112 -15.68 4.66 9.79
C THR A 112 -14.16 4.73 9.93
N LEU A 113 -13.54 5.62 9.16
CA LEU A 113 -12.19 6.09 9.42
C LEU A 113 -12.26 7.44 10.14
N THR A 114 -11.64 7.54 11.30
CA THR A 114 -11.58 8.76 12.11
C THR A 114 -10.14 9.25 12.19
N LEU A 115 -9.90 10.55 12.00
CA LEU A 115 -8.62 11.25 12.21
C LEU A 115 -8.86 12.39 13.20
N GLY A 116 -8.35 12.27 14.42
CA GLY A 116 -8.65 13.22 15.49
C GLY A 116 -10.17 13.32 15.73
N SER A 117 -10.75 14.49 15.47
CA SER A 117 -12.20 14.76 15.61
C SER A 117 -13.01 14.60 14.31
N GLN A 118 -12.35 14.34 13.18
CA GLN A 118 -13.01 14.21 11.88
C GLN A 118 -13.21 12.75 11.52
N SER A 119 -14.31 12.43 10.85
CA SER A 119 -14.67 11.05 10.47
C SER A 119 -15.29 10.96 9.09
N TRP A 120 -15.10 9.81 8.45
CA TRP A 120 -15.64 9.50 7.12
C TRP A 120 -16.10 8.05 7.07
N VAL A 121 -17.20 7.80 6.37
CA VAL A 121 -17.60 6.43 6.01
C VAL A 121 -16.48 5.77 5.21
N ALA A 122 -16.13 4.55 5.61
CA ALA A 122 -15.04 3.79 5.04
C ALA A 122 -15.36 2.30 5.08
N VAL A 123 -14.86 1.56 4.09
CA VAL A 123 -15.01 0.10 4.03
C VAL A 123 -13.68 -0.57 3.69
N SER A 124 -13.57 -1.87 3.95
CA SER A 124 -12.41 -2.65 3.55
C SER A 124 -12.78 -4.06 3.10
N GLY A 125 -12.02 -4.61 2.15
CA GLY A 125 -12.32 -5.92 1.58
C GLY A 125 -13.38 -5.84 0.49
N ARG A 126 -13.68 -6.99 -0.11
CA ARG A 126 -14.73 -7.11 -1.12
C ARG A 126 -16.03 -7.54 -0.46
N PRO A 127 -17.15 -6.85 -0.72
CA PRO A 127 -18.44 -7.27 -0.21
C PRO A 127 -18.88 -8.59 -0.85
N ASP A 128 -19.83 -9.25 -0.22
CA ASP A 128 -20.55 -10.38 -0.81
C ASP A 128 -21.57 -9.93 -1.87
N ALA A 129 -22.33 -10.88 -2.42
CA ALA A 129 -23.35 -10.59 -3.44
C ALA A 129 -24.50 -9.69 -2.95
N ALA A 130 -24.72 -9.60 -1.63
CA ALA A 130 -25.71 -8.73 -1.02
C ALA A 130 -25.14 -7.35 -0.65
N GLY A 131 -23.85 -7.10 -0.90
CA GLY A 131 -23.18 -5.85 -0.55
C GLY A 131 -22.65 -5.81 0.88
N ALA A 132 -22.71 -6.91 1.63
CA ALA A 132 -22.25 -6.96 3.02
C ALA A 132 -20.75 -7.21 3.10
N PHE A 133 -20.09 -6.53 4.04
CA PHE A 133 -18.65 -6.69 4.30
C PHE A 133 -18.42 -7.66 5.46
N ASP A 134 -17.50 -8.60 5.25
CA ASP A 134 -17.10 -9.59 6.26
C ASP A 134 -15.76 -9.19 6.87
N TYR A 135 -15.78 -8.91 8.19
CA TYR A 135 -14.61 -8.51 8.96
C TYR A 135 -14.05 -9.61 9.86
N SER A 136 -14.53 -10.85 9.70
CA SER A 136 -14.11 -11.97 10.52
C SER A 136 -12.59 -12.23 10.44
N PRO A 137 -11.97 -12.76 11.51
CA PRO A 137 -10.55 -13.12 11.50
C PRO A 137 -10.17 -14.09 10.38
N ALA A 138 -11.10 -14.96 9.96
CA ALA A 138 -10.89 -15.85 8.82
C ALA A 138 -10.81 -15.07 7.50
N ARG A 139 -11.74 -14.13 7.29
CA ARG A 139 -11.78 -13.29 6.08
C ARG A 139 -10.56 -12.40 5.95
N GLN A 140 -10.02 -11.86 7.06
CA GLN A 140 -8.80 -11.06 7.10
C GLN A 140 -7.55 -11.79 6.57
N ARG A 141 -7.55 -13.13 6.54
CA ARG A 141 -6.43 -13.93 6.01
C ARG A 141 -6.48 -14.08 4.49
N LEU A 142 -7.61 -13.79 3.85
CA LEU A 142 -7.80 -14.05 2.43
C LEU A 142 -7.20 -12.91 1.58
N GLU A 143 -6.15 -13.24 0.83
CA GLU A 143 -5.54 -12.34 -0.14
C GLU A 143 -6.52 -12.00 -1.28
N GLY A 144 -6.49 -10.76 -1.77
CA GLY A 144 -7.31 -10.31 -2.91
C GLY A 144 -8.78 -10.00 -2.61
N VAL A 145 -9.31 -10.46 -1.47
CA VAL A 145 -10.74 -10.31 -1.12
C VAL A 145 -10.99 -9.86 0.32
N GLY A 146 -10.11 -10.18 1.26
CA GLY A 146 -10.29 -9.87 2.67
C GLY A 146 -10.06 -8.39 3.00
N PRO A 147 -10.67 -7.89 4.09
CA PRO A 147 -10.41 -6.54 4.58
C PRO A 147 -8.96 -6.39 5.06
N ILE A 148 -8.50 -5.16 5.30
CA ILE A 148 -7.23 -4.92 5.96
C ILE A 148 -7.23 -5.68 7.30
N PRO A 149 -6.17 -6.44 7.66
CA PRO A 149 -6.15 -7.14 8.95
C PRO A 149 -6.27 -6.17 10.12
N ALA A 150 -6.90 -6.60 11.21
CA ALA A 150 -6.91 -5.83 12.45
C ALA A 150 -5.49 -5.74 13.02
N GLY A 151 -5.15 -4.59 13.60
CA GLY A 151 -3.81 -4.33 14.11
C GLY A 151 -3.43 -2.86 14.10
N VAL A 152 -2.14 -2.60 14.26
CA VAL A 152 -1.59 -1.25 14.33
C VAL A 152 -0.76 -0.95 13.09
N TYR A 153 -1.03 0.18 12.48
CA TYR A 153 -0.38 0.65 11.28
C TYR A 153 0.02 2.10 11.47
N TRP A 154 0.65 2.67 10.46
CA TRP A 154 0.88 4.09 10.39
C TRP A 154 0.90 4.59 8.96
N VAL A 155 0.75 5.91 8.82
CA VAL A 155 0.95 6.62 7.56
C VAL A 155 1.87 7.81 7.79
N ASP A 156 2.61 8.21 6.76
CA ASP A 156 3.32 9.48 6.73
C ASP A 156 2.56 10.45 5.81
N PRO A 157 2.03 11.58 6.32
CA PRO A 157 1.34 12.58 5.51
C PRO A 157 2.11 13.02 4.24
N SER A 158 3.45 12.95 4.25
CA SER A 158 4.30 13.28 3.08
C SER A 158 4.09 12.34 1.88
N GLN A 159 3.57 11.14 2.13
CA GLN A 159 3.31 10.12 1.11
C GLN A 159 1.93 10.23 0.47
N MET A 160 1.13 11.24 0.83
CA MET A 160 -0.14 11.50 0.16
C MET A 160 0.08 11.83 -1.32
N VAL A 161 -0.59 11.07 -2.19
CA VAL A 161 -0.50 11.25 -3.64
C VAL A 161 -1.84 11.78 -4.15
N ASP A 162 -1.82 12.97 -4.73
CA ASP A 162 -2.90 13.46 -5.60
C ASP A 162 -2.81 12.75 -6.97
N LEU A 163 -3.84 11.97 -7.29
CA LEU A 163 -3.98 11.23 -8.54
C LEU A 163 -4.71 12.05 -9.60
N SER A 164 -5.46 13.09 -9.22
CA SER A 164 -6.22 13.93 -10.14
C SER A 164 -5.31 14.78 -11.03
N SER A 165 -4.16 15.20 -10.50
CA SER A 165 -3.11 15.89 -11.26
C SER A 165 -2.29 14.97 -12.20
N ARG A 166 -2.55 13.66 -12.19
CA ARG A 166 -1.85 12.67 -13.03
C ARG A 166 -2.76 12.21 -14.18
N TRP A 167 -2.61 12.83 -15.36
CA TRP A 167 -3.48 12.61 -16.54
C TRP A 167 -3.68 11.15 -16.95
N PHE A 168 -2.67 10.28 -16.75
CA PHE A 168 -2.78 8.85 -17.06
C PHE A 168 -3.52 8.03 -15.97
N TYR A 169 -3.59 8.53 -14.73
CA TYR A 169 -4.39 7.95 -13.64
C TYR A 169 -5.84 8.37 -13.73
N ALA A 170 -6.09 9.65 -14.01
CA ALA A 170 -7.43 10.22 -14.12
C ALA A 170 -8.33 9.47 -15.12
N SER A 171 -7.75 8.90 -16.19
CA SER A 171 -8.52 8.20 -17.22
C SER A 171 -8.65 6.68 -17.03
N ARG A 172 -7.71 6.01 -16.34
CA ARG A 172 -7.69 4.52 -16.23
C ARG A 172 -7.92 3.97 -14.83
N PHE A 173 -7.71 4.77 -13.79
CA PHE A 173 -7.64 4.30 -12.41
C PHE A 173 -8.46 5.15 -11.44
N ALA A 174 -9.08 6.25 -11.90
CA ALA A 174 -9.92 7.13 -11.07
C ALA A 174 -11.11 6.40 -10.44
N GLY A 175 -11.70 5.40 -11.13
CA GLY A 175 -12.79 4.59 -10.60
C GLY A 175 -12.40 3.85 -9.30
N PRO A 176 -11.38 2.98 -9.32
CA PRO A 176 -10.99 2.20 -8.15
C PRO A 176 -10.10 2.92 -7.11
N TRP A 177 -9.47 4.05 -7.45
CA TRP A 177 -8.54 4.75 -6.54
C TRP A 177 -8.98 6.16 -6.12
N GLY A 178 -9.97 6.73 -6.80
CA GLY A 178 -10.44 8.08 -6.52
C GLY A 178 -9.40 9.15 -6.86
N THR A 179 -9.45 10.26 -6.14
CA THR A 179 -8.59 11.43 -6.36
C THR A 179 -7.26 11.36 -5.60
N HIS A 180 -7.18 10.59 -4.52
CA HIS A 180 -6.02 10.53 -3.65
C HIS A 180 -5.76 9.12 -3.16
N ARG A 181 -4.50 8.84 -2.82
CA ARG A 181 -4.12 7.63 -2.09
C ARG A 181 -2.92 7.89 -1.18
N ILE A 182 -2.81 7.11 -0.11
CA ILE A 182 -1.66 7.11 0.80
C ILE A 182 -1.33 5.68 1.22
N THR A 183 -0.04 5.36 1.31
CA THR A 183 0.45 4.04 1.74
C THR A 183 0.18 3.83 3.22
N VAL A 184 -0.21 2.61 3.60
CA VAL A 184 -0.40 2.19 4.98
C VAL A 184 0.70 1.19 5.35
N HIS A 185 1.49 1.54 6.34
CA HIS A 185 2.64 0.77 6.78
C HIS A 185 2.30 -0.05 8.03
N PRO A 186 2.45 -1.39 8.00
CA PRO A 186 2.30 -2.19 9.20
C PRO A 186 3.48 -1.97 10.14
N PHE A 187 3.19 -1.85 11.44
CA PHE A 187 4.24 -2.00 12.45
C PHE A 187 4.77 -3.43 12.50
N ASP A 188 5.94 -3.61 13.09
CA ASP A 188 6.65 -4.89 13.06
C ASP A 188 5.87 -6.04 13.71
N THR A 189 5.07 -5.71 14.71
CA THR A 189 4.24 -6.66 15.48
C THR A 189 2.87 -6.91 14.84
N THR A 190 2.51 -6.19 13.79
CA THR A 190 1.16 -6.31 13.19
C THR A 190 1.05 -7.57 12.36
N HIS A 191 -0.01 -8.35 12.61
CA HIS A 191 -0.26 -9.60 11.91
C HIS A 191 -0.91 -9.32 10.55
N THR A 192 -0.19 -9.50 9.45
CA THR A 192 -0.75 -9.32 8.10
C THR A 192 -0.95 -10.61 7.32
N PHE A 193 -0.62 -11.77 7.91
CA PHE A 193 -0.83 -13.09 7.30
C PHE A 193 -0.20 -13.23 5.90
N GLY A 194 0.95 -12.59 5.65
CA GLY A 194 1.63 -12.61 4.35
C GLY A 194 1.04 -11.65 3.31
N ARG A 195 0.19 -10.71 3.74
CA ARG A 195 -0.39 -9.65 2.93
C ARG A 195 0.32 -8.31 3.14
N GLY A 196 0.20 -7.44 2.16
CA GLY A 196 0.77 -6.08 2.13
C GLY A 196 0.11 -5.26 1.02
N GLY A 197 0.75 -4.17 0.61
CA GLY A 197 0.26 -3.25 -0.41
C GLY A 197 -1.02 -2.53 0.04
N PHE A 198 -1.09 -2.15 1.31
CA PHE A 198 -2.25 -1.49 1.89
C PHE A 198 -2.23 0.00 1.64
N PHE A 199 -3.40 0.56 1.33
CA PHE A 199 -3.58 1.99 1.10
C PHE A 199 -4.85 2.49 1.79
N ILE A 200 -4.90 3.78 2.06
CA ILE A 200 -6.16 4.53 2.17
C ILE A 200 -6.38 5.21 0.82
N HIS A 201 -7.53 4.99 0.20
CA HIS A 201 -7.86 5.58 -1.10
C HIS A 201 -9.36 5.92 -1.18
N GLY A 202 -9.81 6.40 -2.34
CA GLY A 202 -11.23 6.56 -2.63
C GLY A 202 -11.64 5.82 -3.90
N GLY A 203 -12.74 6.25 -4.50
CA GLY A 203 -13.25 5.63 -5.70
C GLY A 203 -14.76 5.78 -5.82
N SER A 204 -15.29 5.29 -6.94
CA SER A 204 -16.74 5.32 -7.18
C SER A 204 -17.45 4.05 -6.69
N THR A 205 -16.72 2.98 -6.38
CA THR A 205 -17.28 1.69 -5.97
C THR A 205 -16.70 1.30 -4.62
N PRO A 206 -17.53 1.10 -3.57
CA PRO A 206 -17.06 0.69 -2.26
C PRO A 206 -16.37 -0.67 -2.29
N GLY A 207 -15.18 -0.74 -1.68
CA GLY A 207 -14.49 -1.98 -1.38
C GLY A 207 -13.17 -2.14 -2.13
N SER A 208 -12.34 -3.05 -1.63
CA SER A 208 -10.95 -3.21 -2.09
C SER A 208 -10.40 -4.61 -1.79
N ALA A 209 -9.18 -4.90 -2.21
CA ALA A 209 -8.48 -6.15 -1.87
C ALA A 209 -7.82 -6.13 -0.46
N GLY A 210 -8.26 -5.24 0.42
CA GLY A 210 -7.72 -5.03 1.77
C GLY A 210 -7.17 -3.65 2.05
N CYS A 211 -7.50 -2.65 1.23
CA CYS A 211 -7.28 -1.23 1.51
C CYS A 211 -8.46 -0.65 2.31
N ILE A 212 -8.29 0.54 2.87
CA ILE A 212 -9.39 1.33 3.44
C ILE A 212 -9.90 2.26 2.35
N ASP A 213 -11.14 2.04 1.92
CA ASP A 213 -11.78 2.79 0.84
C ASP A 213 -12.77 3.81 1.40
N LEU A 214 -12.48 5.08 1.15
CA LEU A 214 -13.27 6.24 1.55
C LEU A 214 -14.24 6.69 0.46
N THR A 215 -14.30 6.00 -0.68
CA THR A 215 -15.13 6.33 -1.84
C THR A 215 -14.95 7.81 -2.25
N SER A 216 -16.02 8.60 -2.26
CA SER A 216 -15.99 10.04 -2.56
C SER A 216 -15.36 10.90 -1.46
N SER A 217 -15.21 10.38 -0.24
CA SER A 217 -14.70 11.15 0.91
C SER A 217 -13.19 11.30 0.94
N VAL A 218 -12.44 10.63 0.05
CA VAL A 218 -10.97 10.66 0.06
C VAL A 218 -10.40 12.08 -0.12
N SER A 219 -11.04 12.95 -0.90
CA SER A 219 -10.59 14.34 -1.06
C SER A 219 -10.73 15.15 0.24
N ALA A 220 -11.78 14.90 1.02
CA ALA A 220 -11.99 15.56 2.30
C ALA A 220 -10.99 15.05 3.35
N PHE A 221 -10.75 13.74 3.37
CA PHE A 221 -9.70 13.12 4.17
C PHE A 221 -8.31 13.67 3.84
N ALA A 222 -7.95 13.78 2.55
CA ALA A 222 -6.66 14.31 2.14
C ALA A 222 -6.45 15.75 2.61
N ARG A 223 -7.50 16.59 2.56
CA ARG A 223 -7.47 17.94 3.11
C ARG A 223 -7.23 17.94 4.63
N ALA A 224 -7.93 17.07 5.36
CA ALA A 224 -7.73 16.93 6.80
C ALA A 224 -6.31 16.47 7.14
N LEU A 225 -5.80 15.45 6.45
CA LEU A 225 -4.45 14.94 6.68
C LEU A 225 -3.39 15.99 6.35
N SER A 226 -3.64 16.88 5.39
CA SER A 226 -2.70 17.96 5.04
C SER A 226 -2.46 18.99 6.15
N THR A 227 -3.29 19.02 7.19
CA THR A 227 -3.07 19.87 8.38
C THR A 227 -2.16 19.21 9.41
N VAL A 228 -1.85 17.92 9.25
CA VAL A 228 -0.88 17.21 10.09
C VAL A 228 0.53 17.53 9.59
N PRO A 229 1.51 17.83 10.47
CA PRO A 229 2.88 18.09 10.05
C PRO A 229 3.46 16.97 9.19
N LEU A 230 4.11 17.32 8.09
CA LEU A 230 4.80 16.36 7.22
C LEU A 230 5.98 15.71 7.97
N ASN A 231 6.42 14.53 7.50
CA ASN A 231 7.50 13.75 8.13
C ASN A 231 7.19 13.39 9.59
N THR A 232 5.90 13.20 9.90
CA THR A 232 5.44 12.63 11.15
C THR A 232 4.74 11.30 10.87
N LYS A 233 4.65 10.48 11.92
CA LYS A 233 3.93 9.23 11.90
C LYS A 233 2.54 9.45 12.50
N VAL A 234 1.49 9.29 11.69
CA VAL A 234 0.12 9.19 12.20
C VAL A 234 -0.18 7.71 12.43
N LYS A 235 -0.39 7.32 13.68
CA LYS A 235 -0.74 5.94 14.03
C LYS A 235 -2.17 5.64 13.56
N LEU A 236 -2.36 4.49 12.93
CA LEU A 236 -3.65 3.97 12.49
C LEU A 236 -3.95 2.70 13.28
N THR A 237 -5.04 2.69 14.04
CA THR A 237 -5.54 1.47 14.68
C THR A 237 -6.69 0.91 13.87
N VAL A 238 -6.53 -0.31 13.36
CA VAL A 238 -7.61 -1.07 12.72
C VAL A 238 -8.18 -2.04 13.74
N ARG A 239 -9.48 -1.92 14.01
CA ARG A 239 -10.23 -2.84 14.86
C ARG A 239 -11.58 -3.14 14.21
N TYR A 240 -12.14 -4.28 14.50
CA TYR A 240 -13.49 -4.63 14.07
C TYR A 240 -14.32 -4.97 15.31
N PRO A 241 -15.63 -4.70 15.30
CA PRO A 241 -16.53 -5.08 16.40
C PRO A 241 -16.59 -6.60 16.59
#